data_AF-A0A7X3CLR2-F1
#
_entry.id   AF-A0A7X3CLR2-F1
#
_cell.length_a   1.000
_cell.length_b   1.000
_cell.length_c   1.000
_cell.angle_alpha   90.00
_cell.angle_beta   90.00
_cell.angle_gamma   90.00
#
_symmetry.space_group_name_H-M   'P 1'
#
loop_
_entity.id
_entity.type
_entity.pdbx_description
1 polymer ?
#
loop_
_entity_poly.entity_id
_entity_poly.type
_entity_poly.pdbx_seq_one_letter_code
_entity_poly.pdbx_strand_id
1 'polypeptide(L)'
;MNISEAISVLGEPDESFEVNSKVCIWYLDNNLELVAEYAIDTIHYIALGEFKKDVLEQSMVVLGDPAEAGSNEYHYISGDQRLKFHVMPGSGDFRVQLLDSEAA
;
A
#
# COMPACT_ATOMS: atom_id res chain seq x y z
N MET A 1 8.35 -8.69 -4.60
CA MET A 1 7.20 -9.20 -5.41
C MET A 1 7.47 -8.95 -6.90
N ASN A 2 6.83 -9.66 -7.83
CA ASN A 2 7.05 -9.48 -9.28
C ASN A 2 5.84 -8.83 -9.99
N ILE A 3 6.08 -7.86 -10.87
CA ILE A 3 5.01 -7.14 -11.59
C ILE A 3 4.29 -8.00 -12.63
N SER A 4 5.00 -8.91 -13.30
CA SER A 4 4.40 -9.81 -14.30
C SER A 4 3.43 -10.79 -13.65
N GLU A 5 3.71 -11.24 -12.42
CA GLU A 5 2.78 -12.04 -11.62
C GLU A 5 1.54 -11.24 -11.23
N ALA A 6 1.72 -9.98 -10.80
CA ALA A 6 0.60 -9.10 -10.47
C ALA A 6 -0.32 -8.88 -11.68
N ILE A 7 0.24 -8.56 -12.85
CA ILE A 7 -0.52 -8.42 -14.11
C ILE A 7 -1.22 -9.72 -14.49
N SER A 8 -0.57 -10.88 -14.31
CA SER A 8 -1.20 -12.17 -14.59
C SER A 8 -2.42 -12.47 -13.71
N VAL A 9 -2.45 -11.93 -12.49
CA VAL A 9 -3.54 -12.16 -11.52
C VAL A 9 -4.64 -11.10 -11.65
N LEU A 10 -4.24 -9.83 -11.81
CA LEU A 10 -5.14 -8.68 -11.77
C LEU A 10 -5.62 -8.25 -13.17
N GLY A 11 -4.94 -8.70 -14.22
CA GLY A 11 -5.08 -8.17 -15.57
C GLY A 11 -4.18 -6.95 -15.81
N GLU A 12 -4.29 -6.39 -17.03
CA GLU A 12 -3.60 -5.15 -17.40
C GLU A 12 -4.01 -4.00 -16.46
N PRO A 13 -3.09 -3.11 -16.08
CA PRO A 13 -3.42 -1.94 -15.28
C PRO A 13 -4.28 -0.96 -16.07
N ASP A 14 -5.17 -0.25 -15.38
CA ASP A 14 -5.97 0.82 -15.97
C ASP A 14 -5.10 2.01 -16.37
N GLU A 15 -4.08 2.31 -15.55
CA GLU A 15 -3.07 3.33 -15.84
C GLU A 15 -1.66 2.80 -15.61
N SER A 16 -0.74 3.19 -16.50
CA SER A 16 0.68 2.90 -16.34
C SER A 16 1.50 4.08 -16.84
N PHE A 17 2.47 4.52 -16.04
CA PHE A 17 3.37 5.61 -16.39
C PHE A 17 4.74 5.45 -15.73
N GLU A 18 5.72 6.21 -16.23
CA GLU A 18 7.10 6.18 -15.75
C GLU A 18 7.57 7.60 -15.45
N VAL A 19 8.12 7.80 -14.24
CA VAL A 19 8.77 9.06 -13.86
C VAL A 19 10.21 8.77 -13.42
N ASN A 20 10.39 8.32 -12.17
CA ASN A 20 11.67 7.81 -11.63
C ASN A 20 11.67 6.28 -11.48
N SER A 21 10.47 5.71 -11.47
CA SER A 21 10.13 4.31 -11.35
C SER A 21 8.88 4.07 -12.20
N LYS A 22 8.60 2.80 -12.48
CA LYS A 22 7.38 2.43 -13.20
C LYS A 22 6.25 2.28 -12.20
N VAL A 23 5.10 2.86 -12.53
CA VAL A 23 3.91 2.85 -11.70
C VAL A 23 2.77 2.23 -12.49
N CYS A 24 2.07 1.29 -11.87
CA CYS A 24 0.82 0.71 -12.37
C CYS A 24 -0.31 0.97 -11.38
N ILE A 25 -1.49 1.31 -11.90
CA ILE A 25 -2.69 1.57 -11.10
C ILE A 25 -3.82 0.68 -11.61
N TRP A 26 -4.48 -0.01 -10.68
CA TRP A 26 -5.75 -0.72 -10.92
C TRP A 26 -6.86 -0.07 -10.10
N TYR A 27 -7.97 0.25 -10.76
CA TYR A 27 -9.19 0.69 -10.13
C TYR A 27 -10.09 -0.51 -9.88
N LEU A 28 -10.16 -0.91 -8.61
CA LEU A 28 -10.94 -2.04 -8.15
C LEU A 28 -12.36 -1.60 -7.74
N ASP A 29 -13.24 -2.58 -7.52
CA ASP A 29 -14.58 -2.34 -7.00
C ASP A 29 -14.57 -1.51 -5.71
N ASN A 30 -15.66 -0.79 -5.45
CA ASN A 30 -15.83 0.10 -4.29
C ASN A 30 -14.88 1.30 -4.24
N ASN A 31 -14.44 1.78 -5.41
CA ASN A 31 -13.51 2.91 -5.56
C ASN A 31 -12.17 2.68 -4.85
N LEU A 32 -11.71 1.43 -4.83
CA LEU A 32 -10.40 1.09 -4.30
C LEU A 32 -9.35 1.26 -5.39
N GLU A 33 -8.26 1.93 -5.05
CA GLU A 33 -7.10 2.14 -5.90
C GLU A 33 -5.97 1.24 -5.39
N LEU A 34 -5.49 0.34 -6.25
CA LEU A 34 -4.28 -0.42 -6.03
C LEU A 34 -3.16 0.18 -6.88
N VAL A 35 -2.10 0.65 -6.22
CA VAL A 35 -0.92 1.22 -6.86
C VAL A 35 0.26 0.27 -6.60
N ALA A 36 0.97 -0.10 -7.66
CA ALA A 36 2.25 -0.79 -7.55
C ALA A 36 3.36 0.05 -8.20
N GLU A 37 4.46 0.23 -7.47
CA GLU A 37 5.68 0.84 -7.99
C GLU A 37 6.78 -0.22 -8.08
N TYR A 38 7.45 -0.26 -9.22
CA TYR A 38 8.41 -1.30 -9.54
C TYR A 38 9.58 -0.80 -10.37
N ALA A 39 10.68 -1.55 -10.30
CA ALA A 39 11.87 -1.36 -11.12
C ALA A 39 12.27 -2.69 -11.76
N ILE A 40 12.57 -2.67 -13.05
CA ILE A 40 12.68 -3.89 -13.89
C ILE A 40 11.37 -4.67 -13.78
N ASP A 41 11.34 -5.74 -13.00
CA ASP A 41 10.15 -6.54 -12.71
C ASP A 41 9.85 -6.64 -11.21
N THR A 42 10.68 -6.04 -10.35
CA THR A 42 10.55 -6.14 -8.89
C THR A 42 9.70 -4.99 -8.38
N ILE A 43 8.57 -5.33 -7.76
CA ILE A 43 7.74 -4.40 -7.00
C ILE A 43 8.42 -4.14 -5.65
N HIS A 44 8.69 -2.86 -5.36
CA HIS A 44 9.25 -2.39 -4.09
C HIS A 44 8.25 -1.60 -3.25
N TYR A 45 7.09 -1.25 -3.81
CA TYR A 45 6.02 -0.56 -3.10
C TYR A 45 4.65 -0.95 -3.65
N ILE A 46 3.73 -1.28 -2.74
CA ILE A 46 2.31 -1.45 -3.04
C ILE A 46 1.52 -0.55 -2.10
N ALA A 47 0.49 0.11 -2.62
CA ALA A 47 -0.50 0.80 -1.80
C ALA A 47 -1.92 0.45 -2.22
N LEU A 48 -2.79 0.26 -1.23
CA LEU A 48 -4.23 0.10 -1.39
C LEU A 48 -4.93 1.23 -0.61
N GLY A 49 -5.84 1.96 -1.24
CA GLY A 49 -6.56 3.08 -0.59
C GLY A 49 -7.65 3.66 -1.49
N GLU A 50 -8.37 4.74 -1.17
CA GLU A 50 -8.40 5.65 -0.02
C GLU A 50 -9.51 5.25 0.97
N PHE A 51 -9.12 4.55 2.05
CA PHE A 51 -10.08 4.10 3.05
C PHE A 51 -10.54 5.25 3.93
N LYS A 52 -11.79 5.18 4.38
CA LYS A 52 -12.39 6.19 5.26
C LYS A 52 -11.84 6.10 6.68
N LYS A 53 -11.68 7.27 7.31
CA LYS A 53 -11.16 7.41 8.69
C LYS A 53 -11.86 6.51 9.71
N ASP A 54 -13.16 6.30 9.59
CA ASP A 54 -13.94 5.46 10.52
C ASP A 54 -13.57 3.97 10.46
N VAL A 55 -13.02 3.51 9.33
CA VAL A 55 -12.49 2.15 9.17
C VAL A 55 -11.11 2.00 9.81
N LEU A 56 -10.37 3.10 10.02
CA LEU A 56 -9.04 3.06 10.62
C LEU A 56 -9.08 2.52 12.04
N GLU A 57 -9.97 3.05 12.89
CA GLU A 57 -10.10 2.64 14.28
C GLU A 57 -10.46 1.15 14.40
N GLN A 58 -11.38 0.68 13.55
CA GLN A 58 -11.74 -0.74 13.49
C GLN A 58 -10.56 -1.62 13.09
N SER A 59 -9.77 -1.17 12.12
CA SER A 59 -8.57 -1.88 11.66
C SER A 59 -7.53 -2.00 12.78
N MET A 60 -7.28 -0.91 13.50
CA MET A 60 -6.34 -0.90 14.63
C MET A 60 -6.80 -1.79 15.79
N VAL A 61 -8.12 -1.86 16.08
CA VAL A 61 -8.66 -2.76 17.11
C VAL A 61 -8.39 -4.23 16.76
N VAL A 62 -8.50 -4.61 15.49
CA VAL A 62 -8.26 -5.99 15.05
C VAL A 62 -6.78 -6.34 15.03
N LEU A 63 -5.93 -5.41 14.59
CA LEU A 63 -4.48 -5.63 14.45
C LEU A 63 -3.72 -5.51 15.78
N GLY A 64 -4.28 -4.82 16.77
CA GLY A 64 -3.62 -4.52 18.03
C GLY A 64 -2.65 -3.35 17.92
N ASP A 65 -1.70 -3.28 18.85
CA ASP A 65 -0.75 -2.17 18.90
C ASP A 65 0.28 -2.25 17.74
N PRO A 66 0.56 -1.13 17.05
CA PRO A 66 1.59 -1.09 16.03
C PRO A 66 2.99 -1.22 16.63
N ALA A 67 3.93 -1.75 15.85
CA ALA A 67 5.35 -1.81 16.23
C ALA A 67 5.97 -0.40 16.32
N GLU A 68 5.53 0.52 15.46
CA GLU A 68 5.93 1.93 15.49
C GLU A 68 4.74 2.82 15.12
N ALA A 69 4.54 3.90 15.87
CA ALA A 69 3.51 4.91 15.60
C ALA A 69 4.14 6.29 15.43
N GLY A 70 3.97 6.86 14.24
CA GLY A 70 4.30 8.24 13.92
C GLY A 70 3.07 9.15 13.94
N SER A 71 3.24 10.43 13.58
CA SER A 71 2.17 11.42 13.63
C SER A 71 0.99 11.12 12.69
N ASN A 72 1.24 10.43 11.58
CA ASN A 72 0.25 10.05 10.59
C ASN A 72 0.47 8.62 10.07
N GLU A 73 1.23 7.81 10.80
CA GLU A 73 1.68 6.52 10.30
C GLU A 73 1.66 5.46 11.40
N TYR A 74 1.11 4.30 11.10
CA TYR A 74 1.14 3.14 11.98
C TYR A 74 1.79 1.98 11.25
N HIS A 75 2.82 1.40 11.85
CA HIS A 75 3.65 0.39 11.20
C HIS A 75 3.57 -0.94 11.94
N TYR A 76 3.38 -2.00 11.17
CA TYR A 76 3.33 -3.38 11.61
C TYR A 76 4.41 -4.16 10.87
N ILE A 77 5.07 -5.06 11.59
CA ILE A 77 6.09 -5.94 11.01
C ILE A 77 5.45 -7.30 10.76
N SER A 78 5.52 -7.77 9.53
CA SER A 78 5.03 -9.09 9.13
C SER A 78 6.13 -9.81 8.35
N GLY A 79 6.94 -10.59 9.04
CA GLY A 79 8.08 -11.28 8.43
C GLY A 79 9.13 -10.29 7.91
N ASP A 80 9.41 -10.38 6.61
CA ASP A 80 10.34 -9.52 5.84
C ASP A 80 9.64 -8.29 5.22
N GLN A 81 8.39 -8.03 5.61
CA GLN A 81 7.61 -6.92 5.08
C GLN A 81 7.15 -5.98 6.20
N ARG A 82 7.01 -4.71 5.83
CA ARG A 82 6.45 -3.67 6.68
C ARG A 82 5.10 -3.26 6.11
N LEU A 83 4.05 -3.47 6.90
CA LEU A 83 2.71 -2.99 6.62
C LEU A 83 2.55 -1.62 7.29
N LYS A 84 2.25 -0.60 6.49
CA LYS A 84 2.16 0.79 6.93
C LYS A 84 0.77 1.34 6.64
N PHE A 85 0.09 1.83 7.66
CA PHE A 85 -1.13 2.61 7.53
C PHE A 85 -0.73 4.08 7.49
N HIS A 86 -0.81 4.71 6.31
CA HIS A 86 -0.49 6.13 6.13
C HIS A 86 -1.78 6.95 6.09
N VAL A 87 -1.99 7.77 7.12
CA VAL A 87 -3.15 8.65 7.27
C VAL A 87 -2.89 9.97 6.55
N MET A 88 -3.76 10.33 5.62
CA MET A 88 -3.66 11.57 4.87
C MET A 88 -3.93 12.77 5.78
N PRO A 89 -3.01 13.75 5.89
CA PRO A 89 -3.22 14.93 6.70
C PRO A 89 -4.49 15.69 6.29
N GLY A 90 -5.32 16.04 7.27
CA GLY A 90 -6.56 16.81 7.05
C GLY A 90 -7.81 15.93 6.94
N SER A 91 -7.91 15.08 5.92
CA SER A 91 -9.10 14.21 5.74
C SER A 91 -9.15 13.10 6.79
N GLY A 92 -7.99 12.56 7.17
CA GLY A 92 -7.90 11.36 8.00
C GLY A 92 -8.24 10.07 7.25
N ASP A 93 -8.55 10.15 5.96
CA ASP A 93 -8.60 8.99 5.07
C ASP A 93 -7.18 8.40 5.00
N PHE A 94 -7.06 7.09 4.76
CA PHE A 94 -5.77 6.42 4.85
C PHE A 94 -5.55 5.43 3.72
N ARG A 95 -4.26 5.13 3.49
CA ARG A 95 -3.82 4.08 2.58
C ARG A 95 -3.04 3.03 3.36
N VAL A 96 -3.17 1.78 2.93
CA VAL A 96 -2.39 0.65 3.44
C VAL A 96 -1.26 0.39 2.46
N GLN A 97 -0.04 0.49 2.92
CA GLN A 97 1.18 0.37 2.14
C GLN A 97 1.92 -0.90 2.57
N LEU A 98 2.35 -1.69 1.60
CA LEU A 98 3.26 -2.80 1.82
C LEU A 98 4.62 -2.40 1.25
N LEU A 99 5.60 -2.38 2.14
CA LEU A 99 6.98 -2.01 1.86
C LEU A 99 7.85 -3.24 2.12
N ASP A 100 8.88 -3.43 1.31
CA ASP A 100 9.97 -4.33 1.69
C ASP A 100 10.56 -3.82 3.02
N SER A 101 10.92 -4.73 3.94
CA SER A 101 11.70 -4.31 5.11
C SER A 101 13.00 -3.71 4.58
N GLU A 102 13.33 -2.46 4.94
CA GLU A 102 14.67 -1.94 4.67
C GLU A 102 15.67 -2.98 5.18
N ALA A 103 16.47 -3.54 4.27
CA ALA A 103 17.56 -4.43 4.66
C ALA A 103 18.47 -3.63 5.59
N ALA A 104 18.46 -4.00 6.88
CA ALA A 104 19.34 -3.44 7.89
C ALA A 104 20.82 -3.68 7.53
#